data_AF-Q2U0P6-F1
#
_entry.id   AF-Q2U0P6-F1
#
_cell.length_a   1.000
_cell.length_b   1.000
_cell.length_c   1.000
_cell.angle_alpha   90.00
_cell.angle_beta   90.00
_cell.angle_gamma   90.00
#
_symmetry.space_group_name_H-M   'P 1'
#
loop_
_entity.id
_entity.type
_entity.pdbx_description
1 polymer ?
#
loop_
_entity_poly.entity_id
_entity_poly.type
_entity_poly.pdbx_seq_one_letter_code
_entity_poly.pdbx_strand_id
1 'polypeptide(L)'
;MSYIVRQGALNDKPVLGVSINYRLAAFGLLDSEEVRASGNNNLALRDQRNAMRWVKQNIEAFGGDPDKVTIWGESAGAYSVGAHLIANDGDNEGLFRAGGLHPILIDGPVSNSTAIMESGNANGPPWNGTEWYQPMYDRISNKTGYDYL
;
A
#
# COMPACT_ATOMS: atom_id res chain seq x y z
N MET A 1 -1.98 17.21 3.87
CA MET A 1 -1.83 16.67 5.24
C MET A 1 -1.96 17.74 6.33
N SER A 2 -1.32 18.91 6.24
CA SER A 2 -1.32 19.92 7.33
C SER A 2 -2.69 20.46 7.73
N TYR A 3 -3.65 20.55 6.80
CA TYR A 3 -5.03 20.93 7.13
C TYR A 3 -5.68 19.93 8.08
N ILE A 4 -5.60 18.62 7.80
CA ILE A 4 -6.22 17.58 8.62
C ILE A 4 -5.61 17.52 10.02
N VAL A 5 -4.29 17.58 10.12
CA VAL A 5 -3.59 17.60 11.42
C VAL A 5 -4.06 18.80 12.27
N ARG A 6 -4.16 19.98 11.65
CA ARG A 6 -4.69 21.19 12.33
C ARG A 6 -6.14 21.00 12.76
N GLN A 7 -7.00 20.44 11.92
CA GLN A 7 -8.39 20.17 12.28
C GLN A 7 -8.50 19.15 13.42
N GLY A 8 -7.66 18.12 13.46
CA GLY A 8 -7.63 17.17 14.57
C GLY A 8 -7.33 17.86 15.90
N ALA A 9 -6.32 18.73 15.93
CA ALA A 9 -5.99 19.52 17.11
C ALA A 9 -7.13 20.45 17.55
N LEU A 10 -7.80 21.13 16.61
CA LEU A 10 -8.94 22.01 16.90
C LEU A 10 -10.18 21.27 17.40
N ASN A 11 -10.31 19.98 17.13
CA ASN A 11 -11.42 19.14 17.54
C ASN A 11 -11.09 18.26 18.76
N ASP A 12 -10.05 18.60 19.53
CA ASP A 12 -9.57 17.82 20.68
C ASP A 12 -9.26 16.34 20.36
N LYS A 13 -8.88 16.08 19.10
CA LYS A 13 -8.49 14.77 18.56
C LYS A 13 -7.17 14.90 17.81
N PRO A 14 -6.06 15.25 18.49
CA PRO A 14 -4.78 15.43 17.84
C PRO A 14 -4.33 14.13 17.16
N VAL A 15 -3.78 14.26 15.95
CA VAL A 15 -3.27 13.14 15.16
C VAL A 15 -1.88 13.47 14.63
N LEU A 16 -1.06 12.45 14.45
CA LEU A 16 0.22 12.56 13.74
C LEU A 16 0.01 12.22 12.26
N GLY A 17 0.39 13.13 11.36
CA GLY A 17 0.36 12.88 9.93
C GLY A 17 1.69 12.32 9.43
N VAL A 18 1.68 11.14 8.82
CA VAL A 18 2.85 10.54 8.15
C VAL A 18 2.56 10.47 6.66
N SER A 19 3.49 10.96 5.83
CA SER A 19 3.44 10.83 4.38
C SER A 19 4.68 10.08 3.92
N ILE A 20 4.51 9.19 2.95
CA ILE A 20 5.59 8.32 2.46
C ILE A 20 5.77 8.54 0.95
N ASN A 21 6.99 8.30 0.48
CA ASN A 21 7.25 8.09 -0.93
C ASN A 21 7.35 6.57 -1.17
N TYR A 22 6.97 6.13 -2.37
CA TYR A 22 7.13 4.75 -2.83
C TYR A 22 7.44 4.77 -4.32
N ARG A 23 8.08 3.71 -4.84
CA ARG A 23 8.43 3.64 -6.27
C ARG A 23 7.17 3.61 -7.13
N LEU A 24 7.22 4.27 -8.29
CA LEU A 24 6.12 4.37 -9.26
C LEU A 24 6.51 3.78 -10.61
N ALA A 25 5.50 3.56 -11.46
CA ALA A 25 5.66 3.11 -12.85
C ALA A 25 6.59 1.88 -12.95
N ALA A 26 7.44 1.80 -13.97
CA ALA A 26 8.33 0.66 -14.18
C ALA A 26 9.32 0.40 -13.02
N PHE A 27 9.62 1.41 -12.19
CA PHE A 27 10.50 1.21 -11.04
C PHE A 27 9.81 0.52 -9.85
N GLY A 28 8.47 0.56 -9.80
CA GLY A 28 7.68 0.03 -8.68
C GLY A 28 6.72 -1.09 -9.06
N LEU A 29 6.24 -1.10 -10.30
CA LEU A 29 5.09 -1.92 -10.76
C LEU A 29 5.36 -2.61 -12.10
N LEU A 30 6.63 -2.76 -12.50
CA LEU A 30 6.97 -3.60 -13.65
C LEU A 30 6.62 -5.06 -13.32
N ASP A 31 6.03 -5.75 -14.28
CA ASP A 31 5.69 -7.17 -14.18
C ASP A 31 6.11 -7.89 -15.47
N SER A 32 6.73 -9.04 -15.34
CA SER A 32 7.17 -9.91 -16.44
C SER A 32 7.40 -11.31 -15.86
N GLU A 33 7.59 -12.33 -16.71
CA GLU A 33 7.93 -13.67 -16.20
C GLU A 33 9.24 -13.65 -15.41
N GLU A 34 10.25 -12.91 -15.88
CA GLU A 34 11.55 -12.74 -15.24
C GLU A 34 11.43 -11.98 -13.91
N VAL A 35 10.65 -10.90 -13.88
CA VAL A 35 10.41 -10.12 -12.64
C VAL A 35 9.73 -11.00 -11.60
N ARG A 36 8.73 -11.79 -11.99
CA ARG A 36 8.04 -12.74 -11.10
C ARG A 36 8.97 -13.85 -10.63
N ALA A 37 9.78 -14.43 -11.52
CA ALA A 37 10.75 -15.46 -11.19
C ALA A 37 11.82 -14.97 -10.20
N SER A 38 12.24 -13.69 -10.31
CA SER A 38 13.15 -13.07 -9.35
C SER A 38 12.51 -12.73 -8.01
N GLY A 39 11.17 -12.83 -7.91
CA GLY A 39 10.42 -12.43 -6.72
C GLY A 39 10.38 -10.92 -6.48
N ASN A 40 10.70 -10.08 -7.47
CA ASN A 40 10.75 -8.62 -7.35
C ASN A 40 9.55 -7.90 -7.97
N ASN A 41 8.40 -8.56 -8.06
CA ASN A 41 7.14 -7.92 -8.46
C ASN A 41 6.55 -7.05 -7.32
N ASN A 42 5.69 -6.10 -7.68
CA ASN A 42 4.93 -5.26 -6.74
C ASN A 42 5.80 -4.44 -5.77
N LEU A 43 6.97 -3.99 -6.21
CA LEU A 43 7.92 -3.22 -5.38
C LEU A 43 7.30 -1.96 -4.75
N ALA A 44 6.40 -1.27 -5.46
CA ALA A 44 5.67 -0.11 -4.94
C ALA A 44 4.87 -0.45 -3.67
N LEU A 45 4.14 -1.56 -3.69
CA LEU A 45 3.37 -2.03 -2.53
C LEU A 45 4.30 -2.49 -1.41
N ARG A 46 5.43 -3.13 -1.74
CA ARG A 46 6.43 -3.53 -0.76
C ARG A 46 7.11 -2.33 -0.09
N ASP A 47 7.36 -1.26 -0.82
CA ASP A 47 7.88 0.00 -0.25
C ASP A 47 6.92 0.57 0.78
N GLN A 48 5.63 0.63 0.44
CA GLN A 48 4.59 1.07 1.36
C GLN A 48 4.52 0.18 2.61
N ARG A 49 4.64 -1.14 2.45
CA ARG A 49 4.64 -2.08 3.58
C ARG A 49 5.85 -1.93 4.49
N ASN A 50 7.02 -1.71 3.90
CA ASN A 50 8.24 -1.39 4.65
C ASN A 50 8.12 -0.05 5.37
N ALA A 51 7.48 0.95 4.77
CA ALA A 51 7.21 2.22 5.45
C ALA A 51 6.24 2.04 6.62
N MET A 52 5.22 1.19 6.50
CA MET A 52 4.33 0.84 7.61
C MET A 52 5.07 0.12 8.75
N ARG A 53 5.98 -0.80 8.44
CA ARG A 53 6.86 -1.44 9.45
C ARG A 53 7.75 -0.42 10.15
N TRP A 54 8.31 0.53 9.39
CA TRP A 54 9.08 1.63 9.97
C TRP A 54 8.22 2.48 10.92
N VAL A 55 7.00 2.85 10.52
CA VAL A 55 6.06 3.56 11.40
C VAL A 55 5.79 2.75 12.66
N LYS A 56 5.43 1.46 12.53
CA LYS A 56 5.17 0.58 13.68
C LYS A 56 6.33 0.55 14.68
N GLN A 57 7.57 0.53 14.18
CA GLN A 57 8.77 0.43 15.01
C GLN A 57 9.23 1.77 15.59
N ASN A 58 8.93 2.91 14.96
CA ASN A 58 9.57 4.18 15.28
C ASN A 58 8.60 5.28 15.75
N ILE A 59 7.30 5.17 15.49
CA ILE A 59 6.38 6.31 15.64
C ILE A 59 6.20 6.77 17.09
N GLU A 60 6.46 5.88 18.06
CA GLU A 60 6.41 6.22 19.49
C GLU A 60 7.42 7.33 19.85
N ALA A 61 8.60 7.33 19.23
CA ALA A 61 9.61 8.36 19.44
C ALA A 61 9.16 9.76 18.94
N PHE A 62 8.12 9.81 18.10
CA PHE A 62 7.51 11.04 17.58
C PHE A 62 6.21 11.40 18.32
N GLY A 63 5.87 10.68 19.40
CA GLY A 63 4.63 10.87 20.16
C GLY A 63 3.40 10.21 19.54
N GLY A 64 3.57 9.33 18.56
CA GLY A 64 2.49 8.50 18.02
C GLY A 64 2.27 7.22 18.83
N ASP A 65 1.12 6.59 18.66
CA ASP A 65 0.82 5.29 19.25
C ASP A 65 0.89 4.22 18.14
N PRO A 66 1.87 3.29 18.18
CA PRO A 66 2.07 2.29 17.13
C PRO A 66 0.91 1.29 17.03
N ASP A 67 0.04 1.20 18.04
CA ASP A 67 -1.17 0.39 18.00
C ASP A 67 -2.37 1.18 17.48
N LYS A 68 -2.25 2.50 17.23
CA LYS A 68 -3.29 3.41 16.69
C LYS A 68 -3.07 3.84 15.24
N VAL A 69 -2.39 3.03 14.44
CA VAL A 69 -2.10 3.37 13.04
C VAL A 69 -3.33 3.19 12.14
N THR A 70 -3.67 4.26 11.39
CA THR A 70 -4.69 4.30 10.33
C THR A 70 -4.00 4.52 8.99
N ILE A 71 -4.29 3.69 7.98
CA ILE A 71 -3.81 3.93 6.61
C ILE A 71 -4.83 4.72 5.80
N TRP A 72 -4.35 5.62 4.96
CA TRP A 72 -5.18 6.49 4.14
C TRP A 72 -4.55 6.68 2.77
N GLY A 73 -5.31 6.38 1.70
CA GLY A 73 -4.88 6.57 0.32
C GLY A 73 -5.96 7.18 -0.56
N GLU A 74 -5.52 8.01 -1.52
CA GLU A 74 -6.35 8.68 -2.53
C GLU A 74 -6.01 8.11 -3.91
N SER A 75 -7.01 7.91 -4.78
CA SER A 75 -6.82 7.40 -6.15
C SER A 75 -6.00 6.09 -6.20
N ALA A 76 -4.80 6.08 -6.79
CA ALA A 76 -3.89 4.93 -6.77
C ALA A 76 -3.52 4.46 -5.35
N GLY A 77 -3.51 5.38 -4.38
CA GLY A 77 -3.37 5.09 -2.97
C GLY A 77 -4.57 4.33 -2.39
N ALA A 78 -5.80 4.59 -2.85
CA ALA A 78 -6.98 3.84 -2.40
C ALA A 78 -6.90 2.36 -2.83
N TYR A 79 -6.42 2.08 -4.06
CA TYR A 79 -6.13 0.71 -4.49
C TYR A 79 -5.03 0.08 -3.64
N SER A 80 -3.99 0.85 -3.30
CA SER A 80 -2.93 0.39 -2.41
C SER A 80 -3.46 0.01 -1.02
N VAL A 81 -4.36 0.83 -0.44
CA VAL A 81 -5.05 0.50 0.82
C VAL A 81 -5.82 -0.82 0.68
N GLY A 82 -6.55 -1.01 -0.42
CA GLY A 82 -7.25 -2.27 -0.70
C GLY A 82 -6.29 -3.46 -0.78
N ALA A 83 -5.18 -3.32 -1.50
CA ALA A 83 -4.16 -4.34 -1.61
C ALA A 83 -3.57 -4.72 -0.24
N HIS A 84 -3.30 -3.75 0.64
CA HIS A 84 -2.79 -4.03 1.99
C HIS A 84 -3.79 -4.69 2.92
N LEU A 85 -5.10 -4.50 2.69
CA LEU A 85 -6.15 -5.17 3.46
C LEU A 85 -6.26 -6.67 3.14
N ILE A 86 -5.93 -7.07 1.90
CA ILE A 86 -6.08 -8.46 1.43
C ILE A 86 -4.76 -9.19 1.23
N ALA A 87 -3.63 -8.48 1.23
CA ALA A 87 -2.31 -9.08 1.08
C ALA A 87 -2.08 -10.17 2.14
N ASN A 88 -1.35 -11.22 1.77
CA ASN A 88 -1.01 -12.34 2.64
C ASN A 88 -2.24 -12.94 3.36
N ASP A 89 -3.30 -13.23 2.60
CA ASP A 89 -4.55 -13.78 3.12
C ASP A 89 -5.21 -12.92 4.22
N GLY A 90 -4.98 -11.59 4.17
CA GLY A 90 -5.49 -10.62 5.13
C GLY A 90 -4.61 -10.43 6.36
N ASP A 91 -3.46 -11.11 6.45
CA ASP A 91 -2.49 -10.86 7.52
C ASP A 91 -1.79 -9.50 7.31
N ASN A 92 -2.23 -8.51 8.09
CA ASN A 92 -1.70 -7.17 8.05
C ASN A 92 -0.47 -6.94 8.96
N GLU A 93 0.07 -7.98 9.60
CA GLU A 93 1.23 -7.93 10.51
C GLU A 93 1.05 -7.00 11.73
N GLY A 94 -0.19 -6.62 12.06
CA GLY A 94 -0.47 -5.63 13.12
C GLY A 94 0.03 -4.22 12.78
N LEU A 95 0.29 -3.95 11.50
CA LEU A 95 0.87 -2.68 11.02
C LEU A 95 -0.11 -1.52 11.05
N PHE A 96 -1.41 -1.81 10.95
CA PHE A 96 -2.48 -0.83 11.01
C PHE A 96 -3.77 -1.49 11.49
N ARG A 97 -4.71 -0.66 11.92
CA ARG A 97 -6.05 -1.09 12.33
C ARG A 97 -6.93 -1.30 11.12
N ALA A 98 -6.99 -2.54 10.67
CA ALA A 98 -8.10 -3.02 9.86
C ALA A 98 -9.03 -3.80 10.78
N GLY A 99 -10.34 -3.54 10.76
CA GLY A 99 -11.29 -4.48 11.34
C GLY A 99 -11.06 -5.81 10.64
N GLY A 100 -10.85 -6.88 11.42
CA GLY A 100 -10.41 -8.17 10.90
C GLY A 100 -11.30 -8.64 9.75
N LEU A 101 -10.72 -8.78 8.56
CA LEU A 101 -11.30 -9.59 7.50
C LEU A 101 -11.09 -11.06 7.87
N HIS A 102 -11.90 -11.57 8.79
CA HIS A 102 -12.15 -13.01 8.88
C HIS A 102 -12.86 -13.45 7.58
N PRO A 103 -12.62 -14.66 7.07
CA PRO A 103 -13.11 -15.08 5.76
C PRO A 103 -14.63 -15.07 5.74
N ILE A 104 -15.22 -14.26 4.85
CA ILE A 104 -16.66 -14.15 4.57
C ILE A 104 -17.51 -13.87 5.81
N LEU A 105 -17.77 -12.59 6.08
CA LEU A 105 -19.10 -12.11 6.48
C LEU A 105 -19.27 -10.70 5.89
N ILE A 106 -20.03 -10.58 4.81
CA ILE A 106 -20.40 -9.31 4.15
C ILE A 106 -21.36 -8.46 5.02
N ASP A 107 -21.71 -8.93 6.23
CA ASP A 107 -22.79 -8.32 7.03
C ASP A 107 -22.50 -8.24 8.55
N GLY A 108 -21.22 -8.16 8.95
CA GLY A 108 -20.83 -7.93 10.34
C GLY A 108 -20.72 -6.44 10.69
N PRO A 109 -21.02 -6.00 11.94
CA PRO A 109 -20.86 -4.61 12.33
C PRO A 109 -19.40 -4.17 12.21
N VAL A 110 -19.15 -3.22 11.30
CA VAL A 110 -17.83 -2.65 10.99
C VAL A 110 -17.44 -1.64 12.07
N SER A 111 -17.13 -2.09 13.29
CA SER A 111 -16.95 -1.16 14.42
C SER A 111 -15.51 -0.71 14.68
N ASN A 112 -14.48 -1.14 13.93
CA ASN A 112 -13.09 -0.70 14.17
C ASN A 112 -12.15 -0.65 12.93
N SER A 113 -12.69 -0.61 11.70
CA SER A 113 -11.85 -0.47 10.50
C SER A 113 -11.44 0.98 10.28
N THR A 114 -10.17 1.33 10.53
CA THR A 114 -9.62 2.66 10.22
C THR A 114 -8.68 2.54 9.03
N ALA A 115 -9.26 2.23 7.87
CA ALA A 115 -8.62 2.37 6.57
C ALA A 115 -9.45 3.35 5.74
N ILE A 116 -8.83 4.41 5.25
CA ILE A 116 -9.51 5.49 4.53
C ILE A 116 -9.14 5.40 3.04
N MET A 117 -10.16 5.26 2.19
CA MET A 117 -10.03 5.29 0.74
C MET A 117 -10.74 6.53 0.22
N GLU A 118 -10.02 7.40 -0.47
CA GLU A 118 -10.58 8.59 -1.12
C GLU A 118 -10.49 8.46 -2.63
N SER A 119 -11.52 8.95 -3.34
CA SER A 119 -11.60 9.00 -4.82
C SER A 119 -11.27 7.69 -5.56
N GLY A 120 -11.35 6.55 -4.87
CA GLY A 120 -11.07 5.20 -5.37
C GLY A 120 -11.68 4.14 -4.45
N ASN A 121 -11.59 2.86 -4.83
CA ASN A 121 -12.11 1.75 -4.03
C ASN A 121 -11.13 0.55 -4.09
N ALA A 122 -11.36 -0.51 -3.30
CA ALA A 122 -10.46 -1.67 -3.25
C ALA A 122 -10.37 -2.47 -4.57
N ASN A 123 -11.34 -2.30 -5.46
CA ASN A 123 -11.49 -2.97 -6.75
C ASN A 123 -11.16 -2.00 -7.90
N GLY A 124 -9.94 -2.08 -8.42
CA GLY A 124 -9.55 -1.37 -9.64
C GLY A 124 -9.99 -2.10 -10.91
N PRO A 125 -9.94 -1.43 -12.08
CA PRO A 125 -9.91 -2.14 -13.36
C PRO A 125 -8.80 -3.22 -13.31
N PRO A 126 -8.96 -4.36 -14.00
CA PRO A 126 -8.01 -5.46 -13.94
C PRO A 126 -6.60 -4.92 -14.20
N TRP A 127 -5.66 -5.30 -13.31
CA TRP A 127 -4.26 -4.94 -13.49
C TRP A 127 -3.80 -5.47 -14.85
N ASN A 128 -3.12 -4.61 -15.60
CA ASN A 128 -2.48 -5.03 -16.83
C ASN A 128 -1.55 -6.21 -16.53
N GLY A 129 -1.75 -7.33 -17.21
CA GLY A 129 -0.99 -8.55 -16.97
C GLY A 129 0.35 -8.57 -17.71
N THR A 130 1.02 -9.71 -17.66
CA THR A 130 2.28 -9.97 -18.39
C THR A 130 2.18 -9.60 -19.87
N GLU A 131 1.05 -9.88 -20.54
CA GLU A 131 0.83 -9.53 -21.95
C GLU A 131 1.01 -8.03 -22.25
N TRP A 132 0.68 -7.17 -21.28
CA TRP A 132 0.83 -5.72 -21.41
C TRP A 132 2.24 -5.25 -21.08
N TYR A 133 2.87 -5.83 -20.06
CA TYR A 133 4.15 -5.36 -19.54
C TYR A 133 5.38 -6.02 -20.18
N GLN A 134 5.26 -7.25 -20.71
CA GLN A 134 6.38 -7.95 -21.36
C GLN A 134 7.01 -7.14 -22.49
N PRO A 135 6.25 -6.52 -23.43
CA PRO A 135 6.86 -5.69 -24.47
C PRO A 135 7.55 -4.44 -23.94
N MET A 136 7.21 -3.97 -22.73
CA MET A 136 7.91 -2.87 -22.07
C MET A 136 9.23 -3.36 -21.45
N TYR A 137 9.19 -4.51 -20.78
CA TYR A 137 10.35 -5.17 -20.22
C TYR A 137 11.40 -5.44 -21.30
N ASP A 138 11.03 -6.12 -22.38
CA ASP A 138 11.94 -6.49 -23.48
C ASP A 138 12.61 -5.24 -24.08
N ARG A 139 11.84 -4.15 -24.26
CA ARG A 139 12.39 -2.87 -24.78
C ARG A 139 13.40 -2.22 -23.85
N ILE A 140 13.22 -2.36 -22.53
CA ILE A 140 14.17 -1.84 -21.55
C ILE A 140 15.42 -2.72 -21.55
N SER A 141 15.27 -4.05 -21.49
CA SER A 141 16.38 -5.01 -21.45
C SER A 141 17.30 -4.90 -22.67
N ASN A 142 16.71 -4.92 -23.88
CA ASN A 142 17.46 -4.82 -25.13
C ASN A 142 18.24 -3.50 -25.24
N LYS A 143 17.73 -2.41 -24.64
CA LYS A 143 18.39 -1.09 -24.65
C LYS A 143 19.52 -0.97 -23.63
N THR A 144 19.45 -1.70 -22.53
CA THR A 144 20.45 -1.65 -21.46
C THR A 144 21.55 -2.70 -21.63
N GLY A 145 21.41 -3.62 -22.60
CA GLY A 145 22.37 -4.69 -22.84
C GLY A 145 22.27 -5.83 -21.82
N TYR A 146 21.18 -5.89 -21.06
CA TYR A 146 20.85 -7.03 -20.20
C TYR A 146 20.05 -8.06 -21.01
N ASP A 147 20.68 -8.64 -22.03
CA ASP A 147 20.13 -9.85 -22.65
C ASP A 147 20.57 -11.03 -21.78
N TYR A 148 19.59 -11.77 -21.26
CA TYR A 148 19.84 -12.99 -20.50
C TYR A 148 20.55 -13.99 -21.41
N LEU A 149 21.79 -14.34 -21.06
CA LEU A 149 22.43 -15.61 -21.46
C LEU A 149 21.69 -16.79 -20.83
#